data_AF-A0A0G4G9B5-F1
#
_entry.id   AF-A0A0G4G9B5-F1
#
_cell.length_a   1.000
_cell.length_b   1.000
_cell.length_c   1.000
_cell.angle_alpha   90.00
_cell.angle_beta   90.00
_cell.angle_gamma   90.00
#
_symmetry.space_group_name_H-M   'P 1'
#
loop_
_entity.id
_entity.type
_entity.pdbx_description
1 polymer ?
#
loop_
_entity_poly.entity_id
_entity_poly.type
_entity_poly.pdbx_seq_one_letter_code
_entity_poly.pdbx_strand_id
1 'polypeptide(L)'
;MRQRARACLLSVSLSLVLLLSLSHTSSLVEGFSPASSLLFLISFPRPREEGQRLLSALRRGLRRPCGSLRAPRVSLFAVEDSDTASAGGPVLSEGEQRIFNLMESLHESEFDFRVIVVGPQTQAVLETTMKLGPIFRVNKSPRTGKSLLTLASEDQSTELHLQLESVTKVCLVAREIKAPDGQTRYRRLLRLLREDESGVATLILADDSTEAAAFFSQLVEKYGSEFTV
;
A
#
# COMPACT_ATOMS: atom_id res chain seq x y z
N MET A 1 16.63 -52.66 -37.37
CA MET A 1 15.38 -52.73 -36.59
C MET A 1 15.42 -51.56 -35.60
N ARG A 2 14.77 -50.41 -35.83
CA ARG A 2 13.32 -50.10 -35.61
C ARG A 2 12.91 -50.53 -34.19
N GLN A 3 12.58 -49.67 -33.22
CA GLN A 3 11.63 -48.56 -33.24
C GLN A 3 11.88 -47.56 -32.08
N ARG A 4 11.51 -46.30 -32.34
CA ARG A 4 11.32 -45.21 -31.38
C ARG A 4 10.02 -45.43 -30.59
N ALA A 5 9.98 -45.05 -29.32
CA ALA A 5 8.73 -44.71 -28.65
C ALA A 5 8.94 -43.46 -27.78
N ARG A 6 8.37 -42.35 -28.26
CA ARG A 6 8.10 -41.13 -27.51
C ARG A 6 6.80 -41.36 -26.73
N ALA A 7 6.74 -40.99 -25.46
CA ALA A 7 5.48 -40.82 -24.75
C ALA A 7 5.37 -39.35 -24.31
N CYS A 8 4.64 -38.58 -25.13
CA CYS A 8 3.96 -37.37 -24.68
C CYS A 8 2.78 -37.81 -23.81
N LEU A 9 2.64 -37.24 -22.61
CA LEU A 9 1.36 -37.19 -21.92
C LEU A 9 0.99 -35.72 -21.72
N LEU A 10 -0.01 -35.33 -22.51
CA LEU A 10 -0.73 -34.07 -22.52
C LEU A 10 -1.98 -34.21 -21.65
N SER A 11 -2.37 -33.08 -21.02
CA SER A 11 -3.72 -32.75 -20.52
C SER A 11 -4.17 -33.53 -19.26
N VAL A 12 -4.95 -32.98 -18.32
CA VAL A 12 -6.06 -32.04 -18.42
C VAL A 12 -6.13 -31.21 -17.13
N SER A 13 -6.32 -29.90 -17.28
CA SER A 13 -6.72 -28.97 -16.22
C SER A 13 -8.19 -29.20 -15.83
N LEU A 14 -8.43 -29.64 -14.59
CA LEU A 14 -9.77 -29.76 -14.03
C LEU A 14 -10.08 -28.54 -13.14
N SER A 15 -10.73 -27.53 -13.72
CA SER A 15 -11.38 -26.46 -12.97
C SER A 15 -12.76 -26.95 -12.54
N LEU A 16 -12.89 -27.39 -11.29
CA LEU A 16 -14.17 -27.76 -10.71
C LEU A 16 -14.90 -26.49 -10.26
N VAL A 17 -15.85 -26.02 -11.08
CA VAL A 17 -16.82 -24.97 -10.72
C VAL A 17 -18.01 -25.67 -10.07
N LEU A 18 -18.14 -25.55 -8.76
CA LEU A 18 -19.31 -26.06 -8.02
C LEU A 18 -20.40 -24.97 -8.01
N LEU A 19 -21.33 -25.06 -8.96
CA LEU A 19 -22.58 -24.32 -8.94
C LEU A 19 -23.58 -25.10 -8.06
N LEU A 20 -23.80 -24.65 -6.83
CA LEU A 20 -24.96 -25.07 -6.05
C LEU A 20 -26.07 -24.03 -6.23
N SER A 21 -27.04 -24.42 -7.06
CA SER A 21 -28.39 -23.90 -7.11
C SER A 21 -29.15 -24.36 -5.87
N LEU A 22 -29.66 -23.43 -5.06
CA LEU A 22 -30.85 -23.66 -4.24
C LEU A 22 -31.79 -22.46 -4.38
N SER A 23 -32.83 -22.70 -5.16
CA SER A 23 -34.07 -21.95 -5.27
C SER A 23 -35.02 -22.20 -4.09
N HIS A 24 -35.99 -21.28 -3.92
CA HIS A 24 -37.20 -21.28 -3.07
C HIS A 24 -37.01 -20.65 -1.67
N THR A 25 -37.82 -19.71 -1.16
CA THR A 25 -39.14 -19.17 -1.55
C THR A 25 -39.40 -17.84 -0.83
N SER A 26 -40.24 -17.02 -1.46
CA SER A 26 -40.85 -15.74 -1.10
C SER A 26 -41.29 -15.52 0.36
N SER A 27 -41.03 -14.32 0.90
CA SER A 27 -42.05 -13.45 1.52
C SER A 27 -41.52 -12.04 1.83
N LEU A 28 -42.17 -11.05 1.21
CA LEU A 28 -42.29 -9.61 1.53
C LEU A 28 -41.68 -9.11 2.86
N VAL A 29 -40.66 -8.26 2.79
CA VAL A 29 -40.57 -6.95 3.48
C VAL A 29 -39.64 -6.05 2.65
N GLU A 30 -40.08 -4.82 2.39
CA GLU A 30 -39.37 -3.78 1.64
C GLU A 30 -38.10 -3.28 2.35
N GLY A 31 -37.09 -2.91 1.55
CA GLY A 31 -36.23 -1.79 1.89
C GLY A 31 -34.97 -2.07 2.70
N PHE A 32 -34.14 -3.02 2.28
CA PHE A 32 -32.70 -2.99 2.60
C PHE A 32 -31.93 -3.36 1.33
N SER A 33 -30.92 -2.55 0.98
CA SER A 33 -29.97 -2.81 -0.10
C SER A 33 -28.69 -3.38 0.51
N PRO A 34 -28.42 -4.69 0.40
CA PRO A 34 -27.15 -5.26 0.79
C PRO A 34 -26.35 -5.70 -0.45
N ALA A 35 -25.03 -5.67 -0.27
CA ALA A 35 -24.04 -6.43 -1.03
C ALA A 35 -23.50 -5.83 -2.35
N SER A 36 -22.51 -4.95 -2.20
CA SER A 36 -21.33 -4.96 -3.08
C SER A 36 -20.27 -5.87 -2.45
N SER A 37 -20.48 -7.19 -2.53
CA SER A 37 -19.45 -8.18 -2.21
C SER A 37 -18.46 -8.29 -3.37
N LEU A 38 -17.48 -7.37 -3.40
CA LEU A 38 -16.34 -7.44 -4.31
C LEU A 38 -15.37 -8.54 -3.85
N LEU A 39 -15.54 -9.74 -4.40
CA LEU A 39 -14.57 -10.82 -4.41
C LEU A 39 -13.35 -10.39 -5.24
N PHE A 40 -12.25 -10.02 -4.58
CA PHE A 40 -10.94 -9.92 -5.23
C PHE A 40 -10.34 -11.32 -5.37
N LEU A 41 -10.50 -11.92 -6.55
CA LEU A 41 -9.68 -13.03 -7.01
C LEU A 41 -8.30 -12.49 -7.41
N ILE A 42 -7.31 -12.64 -6.53
CA ILE A 42 -5.91 -12.44 -6.90
C ILE A 42 -5.47 -13.70 -7.64
N SER A 43 -5.51 -13.66 -8.98
CA SER A 43 -4.81 -14.64 -9.81
C SER A 43 -3.32 -14.33 -9.80
N PHE A 44 -2.51 -15.27 -9.32
CA PHE A 44 -1.07 -15.24 -9.51
C PHE A 44 -0.73 -15.61 -10.96
N PRO A 45 -0.01 -14.77 -11.73
CA PRO A 45 0.59 -15.24 -12.97
C PRO A 45 1.69 -16.25 -12.64
N ARG A 46 1.57 -17.47 -13.21
CA ARG A 46 2.66 -18.45 -13.25
C ARG A 46 3.89 -17.85 -13.92
N PRO A 47 5.11 -18.23 -13.50
CA PRO A 47 6.33 -17.80 -14.19
C PRO A 47 6.36 -18.42 -15.60
N ARG A 48 6.38 -17.56 -16.63
CA ARG A 48 6.71 -17.99 -17.99
C ARG A 48 8.22 -18.13 -18.10
N GLU A 49 8.68 -19.37 -18.15
CA GLU A 49 9.97 -19.74 -18.73
C GLU A 49 9.96 -19.41 -20.23
N GLU A 50 10.39 -18.21 -20.62
CA GLU A 50 10.82 -17.94 -22.00
C GLU A 50 11.51 -16.57 -22.09
N GLY A 51 12.85 -16.57 -22.02
CA GLY A 51 13.60 -15.31 -22.10
C GLY A 51 15.12 -15.41 -22.15
N GLN A 52 15.72 -16.55 -22.47
CA GLN A 52 17.19 -16.70 -22.55
C GLN A 52 17.78 -16.72 -23.97
N ARG A 53 17.09 -16.17 -24.99
CA ARG A 53 17.59 -16.21 -26.39
C ARG A 53 17.65 -14.88 -27.15
N LEU A 54 17.66 -13.73 -26.46
CA LEU A 54 17.77 -12.41 -27.12
C LEU A 54 18.91 -11.51 -26.61
N LEU A 55 19.93 -12.06 -25.93
CA LEU A 55 21.06 -11.27 -25.39
C LEU A 55 22.41 -11.45 -26.11
N SER A 56 22.48 -12.24 -27.19
CA SER A 56 23.73 -12.44 -27.95
C SER A 56 23.84 -11.65 -29.26
N ALA A 57 22.78 -10.97 -29.71
CA ALA A 57 22.75 -10.28 -31.02
C ALA A 57 22.97 -8.75 -30.97
N LEU A 58 23.05 -8.12 -29.79
CA LEU A 58 23.21 -6.66 -29.64
C LEU A 58 24.59 -6.24 -29.11
N ARG A 59 25.64 -7.02 -29.36
CA ARG A 59 27.03 -6.72 -28.90
C ARG A 59 28.00 -6.26 -29.99
N ARG A 60 27.54 -6.00 -31.22
CA ARG A 60 28.44 -5.55 -32.30
C ARG A 60 27.85 -4.35 -33.05
N GLY A 61 28.32 -3.18 -32.67
CA GLY A 61 28.16 -1.97 -33.47
C GLY A 61 27.46 -0.86 -32.72
N LEU A 62 28.25 -0.06 -32.00
CA LEU A 62 28.08 1.39 -31.81
C LEU A 62 29.26 1.88 -30.94
N ARG A 63 30.47 1.84 -31.52
CA ARG A 63 31.56 2.71 -31.05
C ARG A 63 31.30 4.09 -31.65
N ARG A 64 30.63 4.96 -30.89
CA ARG A 64 30.75 6.41 -31.07
C ARG A 64 31.43 6.98 -29.83
N PRO A 65 32.48 7.79 -29.98
CA PRO A 65 33.05 8.52 -28.85
C PRO A 65 32.03 9.57 -28.40
N CYS A 66 31.32 9.30 -27.31
CA CYS A 66 30.55 10.31 -26.62
C CYS A 66 31.52 11.30 -25.98
N GLY A 67 31.52 12.53 -26.50
CA GLY A 67 32.12 13.67 -25.83
C GLY A 67 31.53 13.79 -24.41
N SER A 68 32.39 14.24 -23.50
CA SER A 68 32.09 14.52 -22.10
C SER A 68 30.99 15.58 -21.99
N LEU A 69 29.73 15.15 -22.05
CA LEU A 69 28.60 15.92 -21.58
C LEU A 69 28.57 15.72 -20.06
N ARG A 70 29.17 16.67 -19.34
CA ARG A 70 28.90 16.87 -17.92
C ARG A 70 27.39 17.00 -17.75
N ALA A 71 26.75 15.93 -17.29
CA ALA A 71 25.39 16.03 -16.78
C ALA A 71 25.39 17.10 -15.69
N PRO A 72 24.45 18.07 -15.72
CA PRO A 72 24.28 18.96 -14.59
C PRO A 72 23.97 18.08 -13.38
N ARG A 73 24.85 18.11 -12.38
CA ARG A 73 24.54 17.64 -11.03
C ARG A 73 23.41 18.54 -10.54
N VAL A 74 22.17 18.15 -10.80
CA VAL A 74 21.03 18.70 -10.10
C VAL A 74 21.15 18.13 -8.69
N SER A 75 21.80 18.92 -7.84
CA SER A 75 21.79 18.79 -6.39
C SER A 75 20.35 18.99 -5.94
N LEU A 76 19.56 17.92 -5.93
CA LEU A 76 18.24 17.91 -5.32
C LEU A 76 18.44 18.03 -3.81
N PHE A 77 18.37 19.29 -3.36
CA PHE A 77 18.18 19.75 -1.99
C PHE A 77 19.35 19.52 -1.03
N ALA A 78 20.06 20.62 -0.74
CA ALA A 78 20.72 20.74 0.55
C ALA A 78 19.60 20.74 1.61
N VAL A 79 19.56 19.70 2.43
CA VAL A 79 18.81 19.71 3.68
C VAL A 79 19.54 20.72 4.56
N GLU A 80 19.04 21.96 4.57
CA GLU A 80 19.40 22.90 5.61
C GLU A 80 18.78 22.35 6.89
N ASP A 81 19.60 21.71 7.71
CA ASP A 81 19.28 21.38 9.10
C ASP A 81 19.07 22.70 9.85
N SER A 82 17.85 23.22 9.77
CA SER A 82 17.41 24.37 10.53
C SER A 82 17.11 23.92 11.96
N ASP A 83 18.15 23.91 12.78
CA ASP A 83 18.01 23.87 14.22
C ASP A 83 17.24 25.10 14.73
N THR A 84 16.41 24.88 15.75
CA THR A 84 15.76 25.86 16.64
C THR A 84 14.54 26.64 16.11
N ALA A 85 13.37 26.03 16.35
CA ALA A 85 12.28 26.61 17.16
C ALA A 85 11.89 28.07 16.88
N SER A 86 11.31 28.34 15.70
CA SER A 86 10.28 29.37 15.60
C SER A 86 8.93 28.69 15.84
N ALA A 87 8.26 29.07 16.93
CA ALA A 87 6.97 28.55 17.40
C ALA A 87 5.79 28.97 16.49
N GLY A 88 5.93 28.72 15.19
CA GLY A 88 4.94 28.97 14.16
C GLY A 88 4.91 27.78 13.20
N GLY A 89 4.73 26.58 13.74
CA GLY A 89 4.52 25.38 12.93
C GLY A 89 3.38 25.61 11.91
N PRO A 90 3.38 24.87 10.79
CA PRO A 90 2.34 25.03 9.78
C PRO A 90 0.95 24.91 10.43
N VAL A 91 0.12 25.94 10.29
CA VAL A 91 -1.27 25.88 10.75
C VAL A 91 -1.99 24.82 9.92
N LEU A 92 -2.48 23.79 10.61
CA LEU A 92 -3.27 22.70 10.06
C LEU A 92 -4.76 23.00 10.29
N SER A 93 -5.59 22.62 9.33
CA SER A 93 -7.04 22.56 9.55
C SER A 93 -7.38 21.49 10.59
N GLU A 94 -8.58 21.55 11.18
CA GLU A 94 -9.02 20.59 12.19
C GLU A 94 -8.95 19.14 11.70
N GLY A 95 -9.39 18.90 10.45
CA GLY A 95 -9.30 17.59 9.81
C GLY A 95 -7.85 17.14 9.59
N GLU A 96 -6.99 18.00 9.04
CA GLU A 96 -5.56 17.70 8.86
C GLU A 96 -4.88 17.41 10.21
N GLN A 97 -5.22 18.15 11.26
CA GLN A 97 -4.71 17.94 12.62
C GLN A 97 -5.14 16.58 13.17
N ARG A 98 -6.38 16.15 12.90
CA ARG A 98 -6.86 14.82 13.33
C ARG A 98 -6.10 13.70 12.63
N ILE A 99 -5.83 13.83 11.32
CA ILE A 99 -4.98 12.86 10.60
C ILE A 99 -3.56 12.89 11.16
N PHE A 100 -2.99 14.07 11.38
CA PHE A 100 -1.65 14.22 11.94
C PHE A 100 -1.53 13.49 13.29
N ASN A 101 -2.45 13.74 14.23
CA ASN A 101 -2.46 13.09 15.54
C ASN A 101 -2.60 11.56 15.43
N LEU A 102 -3.40 11.07 14.48
CA LEU A 102 -3.50 9.63 14.20
C LEU A 102 -2.17 9.07 13.73
N MET A 103 -1.53 9.71 12.74
CA MET A 103 -0.25 9.26 12.21
C MET A 103 0.88 9.36 13.25
N GLU A 104 0.83 10.37 14.11
CA GLU A 104 1.74 10.52 15.27
C GLU A 104 1.57 9.36 16.25
N SER A 105 0.33 8.96 16.54
CA SER A 105 0.06 7.78 17.38
C SER A 105 0.62 6.48 16.77
N LEU A 106 0.66 6.36 15.43
CA LEU A 106 1.29 5.21 14.75
C LEU A 106 2.82 5.28 14.82
N HIS A 107 3.38 6.48 14.66
CA HIS A 107 4.82 6.74 14.76
C HIS A 107 5.35 6.36 16.15
N GLU A 108 4.67 6.80 17.21
CA GLU A 108 5.03 6.51 18.61
C GLU A 108 4.90 5.04 19.01
N SER A 109 4.16 4.23 18.23
CA SER A 109 3.88 2.83 18.57
C SER A 109 5.07 1.89 18.37
N GLU A 110 6.10 2.32 17.64
CA GLU A 110 7.28 1.53 17.26
C GLU A 110 7.02 0.21 16.51
N PHE A 111 5.76 -0.08 16.14
CA PHE A 111 5.39 -1.26 15.35
C PHE A 111 5.77 -1.11 13.87
N ASP A 112 6.01 -2.24 13.23
CA ASP A 112 6.22 -2.30 11.79
C ASP A 112 4.89 -2.20 11.04
N PHE A 113 4.84 -1.34 10.03
CA PHE A 113 3.71 -1.21 9.13
C PHE A 113 4.12 -1.57 7.71
N ARG A 114 3.36 -2.46 7.09
CA ARG A 114 3.40 -2.70 5.66
C ARG A 114 2.58 -1.61 4.97
N VAL A 115 3.27 -0.66 4.36
CA VAL A 115 2.70 0.44 3.61
C VAL A 115 2.49 0.02 2.16
N ILE A 116 1.27 0.17 1.67
CA ILE A 116 0.87 -0.14 0.31
C ILE A 116 0.31 1.12 -0.34
N VAL A 117 0.89 1.51 -1.47
CA VAL A 117 0.45 2.64 -2.30
C VAL A 117 0.14 2.11 -3.69
N VAL A 118 -1.06 2.43 -4.19
CA VAL A 118 -1.52 2.00 -5.51
C VAL A 118 -1.59 3.23 -6.42
N GLY A 119 -0.79 3.23 -7.49
CA GLY A 119 -0.79 4.32 -8.47
C GLY A 119 -2.09 4.32 -9.29
N PRO A 120 -2.81 5.45 -9.40
CA PRO A 120 -4.12 5.49 -10.04
C PRO A 120 -4.10 5.17 -11.54
N GLN A 121 -3.00 5.54 -12.24
CA GLN A 121 -2.91 5.41 -13.70
C GLN A 121 -2.11 4.19 -14.16
N THR A 122 -1.09 3.80 -13.40
CA THR A 122 -0.15 2.75 -13.80
C THR A 122 -0.52 1.38 -13.25
N GLN A 123 -1.52 1.29 -12.37
CA GLN A 123 -1.83 0.10 -11.56
C GLN A 123 -0.60 -0.47 -10.85
N ALA A 124 0.46 0.33 -10.71
CA ALA A 124 1.67 -0.07 -10.03
C ALA A 124 1.37 -0.12 -8.53
N VAL A 125 1.72 -1.24 -7.91
CA VAL A 125 1.62 -1.43 -6.48
C VAL A 125 3.02 -1.27 -5.92
N LEU A 126 3.18 -0.25 -5.07
CA LEU A 126 4.37 -0.06 -4.27
C LEU A 126 4.06 -0.57 -2.87
N GLU A 127 4.91 -1.48 -2.39
CA GLU A 127 4.78 -2.09 -1.09
C GLU A 127 6.14 -2.06 -0.40
N THR A 128 6.12 -1.67 0.86
CA THR A 128 7.29 -1.66 1.72
C THR A 128 6.86 -1.91 3.16
N THR A 129 7.73 -2.48 3.98
CA THR A 129 7.50 -2.69 5.40
C THR A 129 8.53 -1.87 6.16
N MET A 130 8.08 -0.97 7.02
CA MET A 130 8.95 -0.11 7.80
C MET A 130 8.30 0.29 9.12
N LYS A 131 9.12 0.68 10.08
CA LYS A 131 8.71 1.53 11.19
C LYS A 131 8.43 2.93 10.64
N LEU A 132 7.35 3.56 11.10
CA LEU A 132 6.98 4.90 10.64
C LEU A 132 7.81 5.98 11.34
N GLY A 133 9.13 5.89 11.36
CA GLY A 133 10.04 6.78 12.10
C GLY A 133 11.51 6.45 11.85
N PRO A 134 12.46 7.27 12.35
CA PRO A 134 12.32 8.29 13.40
C PRO A 134 11.91 9.68 12.89
N ILE A 135 11.95 9.92 11.58
CA ILE A 135 11.65 11.26 11.05
C ILE A 135 10.13 11.38 10.89
N PHE A 136 9.54 12.28 11.68
CA PHE A 136 8.12 12.64 11.62
C PHE A 136 7.98 14.16 11.62
N ARG A 137 7.68 14.76 10.46
CA ARG A 137 7.57 16.22 10.34
C ARG A 137 6.51 16.66 9.35
N VAL A 138 5.90 17.80 9.61
CA VAL A 138 4.98 18.47 8.69
C VAL A 138 5.66 19.67 8.06
N ASN A 139 5.70 19.69 6.74
CA ASN A 139 6.22 20.80 5.95
C ASN A 139 5.13 21.31 5.00
N LYS A 140 5.32 22.52 4.44
CA LYS A 140 4.51 22.98 3.32
C LYS A 140 5.23 22.64 2.02
N SER A 141 4.51 22.08 1.05
CA SER A 141 5.05 21.84 -0.29
C SER A 141 5.51 23.16 -0.92
N PRO A 142 6.76 23.29 -1.41
CA PRO A 142 7.20 24.50 -2.09
C PRO A 142 6.45 24.73 -3.41
N ARG A 143 5.89 23.67 -4.00
CA ARG A 143 5.18 23.74 -5.28
C ARG A 143 3.69 24.04 -5.11
N THR A 144 3.03 23.38 -4.16
CA THR A 144 1.57 23.49 -4.01
C THR A 144 1.15 24.34 -2.82
N GLY A 145 2.07 24.66 -1.89
CA GLY A 145 1.75 25.31 -0.62
C GLY A 145 0.96 24.44 0.35
N LYS A 146 0.71 23.17 0.03
CA LYS A 146 -0.13 22.26 0.82
C LYS A 146 0.67 21.57 1.92
N SER A 147 -0.02 21.17 2.99
CA SER A 147 0.58 20.43 4.11
C SER A 147 1.02 19.03 3.67
N LEU A 148 2.30 18.74 3.86
CA LEU A 148 2.94 17.46 3.59
C LEU A 148 3.47 16.88 4.89
N LEU A 149 2.89 15.78 5.34
CA LEU A 149 3.46 14.95 6.39
C LEU A 149 4.54 14.06 5.78
N THR A 150 5.75 14.11 6.34
CA THR A 150 6.89 13.29 5.91
C THR A 150 7.22 12.28 6.99
N LEU A 151 7.28 11.02 6.58
CA LEU A 151 7.70 9.86 7.35
C LEU A 151 8.93 9.29 6.68
N ALA A 152 10.03 9.10 7.40
CA ALA A 152 11.22 8.48 6.82
C ALA A 152 11.91 7.54 7.80
N SER A 153 12.54 6.50 7.23
CA SER A 153 13.37 5.56 7.96
C SER A 153 14.64 6.24 8.50
N GLU A 154 15.26 5.63 9.51
CA GLU A 154 16.46 6.18 10.16
C GLU A 154 17.62 6.42 9.19
N ASP A 155 17.80 5.49 8.26
CA ASP A 155 18.81 5.54 7.20
C ASP A 155 18.37 6.38 5.99
N GLN A 156 17.16 6.96 6.01
CA GLN A 156 16.54 7.71 4.92
C GLN A 156 16.45 6.92 3.60
N SER A 157 16.57 5.59 3.64
CA SER A 157 16.43 4.73 2.46
C SER A 157 15.01 4.72 1.93
N THR A 158 14.04 5.03 2.80
CA THR A 158 12.63 5.11 2.45
C THR A 158 12.00 6.37 3.03
N GLU A 159 11.31 7.11 2.18
CA GLU A 159 10.54 8.29 2.56
C GLU A 159 9.12 8.18 2.01
N LEU A 160 8.14 8.49 2.85
CA LEU A 160 6.73 8.58 2.51
C LEU A 160 6.27 10.01 2.77
N HIS A 161 5.84 10.69 1.70
CA HIS A 161 5.21 12.00 1.80
C HIS A 161 3.69 11.85 1.61
N LEU A 162 2.94 12.21 2.64
CA LEU A 162 1.49 12.23 2.63
C LEU A 162 0.98 13.67 2.56
N GLN A 163 0.22 13.99 1.51
CA GLN A 163 -0.48 15.27 1.43
C GLN A 163 -1.77 15.19 2.25
N LEU A 164 -1.79 15.83 3.42
CA LEU A 164 -2.88 15.68 4.40
C LEU A 164 -4.22 16.11 3.83
N GLU A 165 -4.28 17.26 3.15
CA GLU A 165 -5.48 17.77 2.48
C GLU A 165 -6.05 16.83 1.40
N SER A 166 -5.27 15.87 0.89
CA SER A 166 -5.78 14.90 -0.10
C SER A 166 -6.56 13.74 0.52
N VAL A 167 -6.49 13.58 1.84
CA VAL A 167 -7.20 12.55 2.59
C VAL A 167 -8.52 13.16 3.07
N THR A 168 -9.62 12.61 2.60
CA THR A 168 -10.98 13.04 3.00
C THR A 168 -11.63 12.08 3.99
N LYS A 169 -11.11 10.84 4.04
CA LYS A 169 -11.69 9.76 4.83
C LYS A 169 -10.61 8.80 5.29
N VAL A 170 -10.72 8.38 6.55
CA VAL A 170 -9.84 7.39 7.16
C VAL A 170 -10.66 6.24 7.69
N CYS A 171 -10.25 5.00 7.41
CA CYS A 171 -10.89 3.79 7.90
C CYS A 171 -9.89 2.91 8.66
N LEU A 172 -10.22 2.54 9.89
CA LEU A 172 -9.53 1.55 10.71
C LEU A 172 -10.34 0.25 10.69
N VAL A 173 -9.79 -0.79 10.08
CA VAL A 173 -10.48 -2.06 9.85
C VAL A 173 -9.68 -3.21 10.44
N ALA A 174 -10.34 -4.03 11.26
CA ALA A 174 -9.84 -5.35 11.63
C ALA A 174 -10.62 -6.40 10.83
N ARG A 175 -9.92 -7.15 9.97
CA ARG A 175 -10.52 -8.17 9.12
C ARG A 175 -10.00 -9.55 9.48
N GLU A 176 -10.92 -10.46 9.72
CA GLU A 176 -10.62 -11.88 9.87
C GLU A 176 -10.13 -12.47 8.53
N ILE A 177 -9.02 -13.18 8.57
CA ILE A 177 -8.43 -13.89 7.43
C ILE A 177 -8.12 -15.31 7.86
N LYS A 178 -8.65 -16.26 7.08
CA LYS A 178 -8.31 -17.67 7.21
C LYS A 178 -6.96 -17.90 6.54
N ALA A 179 -5.95 -18.23 7.32
CA ALA A 179 -4.65 -18.62 6.80
C ALA A 179 -4.72 -20.04 6.20
N PRO A 180 -3.78 -20.41 5.30
CA PRO A 180 -3.79 -21.72 4.64
C PRO A 180 -3.70 -22.92 5.59
N ASP A 181 -3.18 -22.70 6.79
CA ASP A 181 -3.11 -23.65 7.90
C ASP A 181 -4.45 -23.83 8.64
N GLY A 182 -5.50 -23.13 8.22
CA GLY A 182 -6.81 -23.13 8.86
C GLY A 182 -6.88 -22.25 10.11
N GLN A 183 -5.79 -21.58 10.50
CA GLN A 183 -5.80 -20.66 11.62
C GLN A 183 -6.49 -19.36 11.24
N THR A 184 -7.24 -18.81 12.20
CA THR A 184 -7.91 -17.52 12.05
C THR A 184 -6.94 -16.43 12.49
N ARG A 185 -6.55 -15.55 11.57
CA ARG A 185 -5.71 -14.38 11.85
C ARG A 185 -6.50 -13.11 11.60
N TYR A 186 -6.17 -12.05 12.32
CA TYR A 186 -6.80 -10.75 12.13
C TYR A 186 -5.81 -9.79 11.49
N ARG A 187 -6.11 -9.32 10.27
CA ARG A 187 -5.37 -8.20 9.68
C ARG A 187 -5.97 -6.89 10.13
N ARG A 188 -5.10 -6.03 10.65
CA ARG A 188 -5.43 -4.68 11.11
C ARG A 188 -4.89 -3.70 10.10
N LEU A 189 -5.78 -2.94 9.48
CA LEU A 189 -5.44 -2.05 8.37
C LEU A 189 -6.04 -0.66 8.58
N LEU A 190 -5.24 0.33 8.24
CA LEU A 190 -5.61 1.74 8.18
C LEU A 190 -5.62 2.14 6.71
N ARG A 191 -6.75 2.65 6.22
CA ARG A 191 -6.89 3.14 4.84
C ARG A 191 -7.08 4.64 4.85
N LEU A 192 -6.27 5.32 4.07
CA LEU A 192 -6.41 6.74 3.76
C LEU A 192 -7.07 6.85 2.38
N LEU A 193 -8.21 7.52 2.31
CA LEU A 193 -9.03 7.62 1.10
C LEU A 193 -9.20 9.08 0.66
N ARG A 194 -9.25 9.30 -0.65
CA ARG A 194 -9.62 10.56 -1.29
C ARG A 194 -11.14 10.69 -1.39
N GLU A 195 -11.59 11.84 -1.88
CA GLU A 195 -13.01 12.17 -2.07
C GLU A 195 -13.72 11.19 -3.02
N ASP A 196 -13.01 10.69 -4.02
CA ASP A 196 -13.49 9.69 -4.99
C ASP A 196 -13.43 8.24 -4.46
N GLU A 197 -13.24 8.07 -3.15
CA GLU A 197 -12.98 6.80 -2.46
C GLU A 197 -11.72 6.06 -2.96
N SER A 198 -10.89 6.70 -3.79
CA SER A 198 -9.62 6.12 -4.23
C SER A 198 -8.63 6.08 -3.05
N GLY A 199 -7.86 4.99 -2.96
CA GLY A 199 -6.85 4.83 -1.93
C GLY A 199 -5.68 5.79 -2.13
N VAL A 200 -5.35 6.58 -1.11
CA VAL A 200 -4.10 7.33 -1.01
C VAL A 200 -2.99 6.36 -0.58
N ALA A 201 -3.19 5.70 0.55
CA ALA A 201 -2.29 4.69 1.08
C ALA A 201 -3.08 3.72 1.97
N THR A 202 -2.58 2.50 2.08
CA THR A 202 -3.06 1.50 3.05
C THR A 202 -1.89 1.07 3.91
N LEU A 203 -2.03 1.19 5.22
CA LEU A 203 -1.04 0.74 6.19
C LEU A 203 -1.59 -0.51 6.87
N ILE A 204 -0.83 -1.59 6.85
CA ILE A 204 -1.19 -2.85 7.50
C ILE A 204 -0.22 -3.05 8.65
N LEU A 205 -0.76 -3.22 9.86
CA LEU A 205 0.05 -3.57 11.02
C LEU A 205 0.67 -4.95 10.78
N ALA A 206 2.00 -5.02 10.73
CA ALA A 206 2.72 -6.26 10.40
C ALA A 206 2.83 -7.21 11.59
N ASP A 207 2.70 -6.68 12.81
CA ASP A 207 2.75 -7.45 14.05
C ASP A 207 1.37 -8.06 14.39
N ASP A 208 1.38 -9.37 14.63
CA ASP A 208 0.22 -10.18 15.03
C ASP A 208 0.14 -10.36 16.56
N SER A 209 1.04 -9.76 17.34
CA SER A 209 1.08 -9.84 18.81
C SER A 209 -0.19 -9.32 19.49
N THR A 210 -0.42 -9.75 20.74
CA THR A 210 -1.52 -9.27 21.57
C THR A 210 -1.39 -7.78 21.92
N GLU A 211 -0.15 -7.28 22.00
CA GLU A 211 0.16 -5.87 22.25
C GLU A 211 -0.23 -5.02 21.05
N ALA A 212 0.17 -5.42 19.85
CA ALA A 212 -0.24 -4.80 18.59
C ALA A 212 -1.77 -4.79 18.41
N ALA A 213 -2.45 -5.86 18.85
CA ALA A 213 -3.90 -5.96 18.85
C ALA A 213 -4.57 -4.96 19.80
N ALA A 214 -4.05 -4.85 21.02
CA ALA A 214 -4.55 -3.91 22.03
C ALA A 214 -4.34 -2.46 21.56
N PHE A 215 -3.14 -2.14 21.06
CA PHE A 215 -2.82 -0.84 20.48
C PHE A 215 -3.80 -0.44 19.37
N PHE A 216 -4.04 -1.32 18.39
CA PHE A 216 -4.99 -1.01 17.32
C PHE A 216 -6.42 -0.80 17.83
N SER A 217 -6.82 -1.55 18.86
CA SER A 217 -8.14 -1.40 19.49
C SER A 217 -8.27 -0.03 20.17
N GLN A 218 -7.21 0.45 20.83
CA GLN A 218 -7.16 1.80 21.42
C GLN A 218 -7.25 2.89 20.35
N LEU A 219 -6.65 2.70 19.16
CA LEU A 219 -6.82 3.64 18.04
C LEU A 219 -8.27 3.69 17.57
N VAL A 220 -8.93 2.54 17.43
CA VAL A 220 -10.35 2.48 17.04
C VAL A 220 -11.24 3.14 18.09
N GLU A 221 -10.95 2.96 19.39
CA GLU A 221 -11.67 3.61 20.47
C GLU A 221 -11.46 5.14 20.45
N LYS A 222 -10.22 5.60 20.26
CA LYS A 222 -9.86 7.03 20.26
C LYS A 222 -10.39 7.79 19.03
N TYR A 223 -10.31 7.20 17.84
CA TYR A 223 -10.60 7.89 16.58
C TYR A 223 -11.92 7.45 15.92
N GLY A 224 -12.49 6.31 16.33
CA GLY A 224 -13.59 5.62 15.64
C GLY A 224 -13.09 4.67 14.54
N SER A 225 -13.92 3.71 14.14
CA SER A 225 -13.59 2.81 13.02
C SER A 225 -13.50 3.53 11.67
N GLU A 226 -14.19 4.66 11.54
CA GLU A 226 -14.19 5.49 10.35
C GLU A 226 -14.41 6.96 10.76
N PHE A 227 -13.69 7.88 10.12
CA PHE A 227 -13.99 9.30 10.22
C PHE A 227 -13.69 10.05 8.92
N THR A 228 -14.46 11.10 8.67
CA THR A 228 -14.25 12.07 7.60
C THR A 228 -13.48 13.28 8.11
N VAL A 229 -12.74 13.90 7.20
CA VAL A 229 -11.79 14.99 7.43
C VAL A 229 -12.41 16.30 6.99
#